data_AF-A9U1V7-F1
#
_entry.id   AF-A9U1V7-F1
#
_cell.length_a   1.000
_cell.length_b   1.000
_cell.length_c   1.000
_cell.angle_alpha   90.00
_cell.angle_beta   90.00
_cell.angle_gamma   90.00
#
_symmetry.space_group_name_H-M   'P 1'
#
loop_
_entity.id
_entity.type
_entity.pdbx_description
1 polymer ?
#
loop_
_entity_poly.entity_id
_entity_poly.type
_entity_poly.pdbx_seq_one_letter_code
_entity_poly.pdbx_strand_id
1 'polypeptide(L)' 'QSRIAIQTRTEVDVIDDGYKWRKYGQKPVKNSVHPRNYYKCTTANCPVRKRVERCTDDPSHVLTTYDGTHTH' A
#
# COMPACT_ATOMS: atom_id res chain seq x y z
N GLN A 1 18.13 3.57 -0.25
CA GLN A 1 16.86 3.22 -0.92
C GLN A 1 15.74 3.80 -0.08
N SER A 2 14.87 4.65 -0.64
CA SER A 2 13.81 5.36 0.07
C SER A 2 12.63 4.41 0.37
N ARG A 3 12.23 4.33 1.64
CA ARG A 3 11.02 3.63 2.07
C ARG A 3 10.26 4.52 3.02
N ILE A 4 8.99 4.78 2.71
CA ILE A 4 8.12 5.65 3.49
C ILE A 4 6.88 4.86 3.89
N ALA A 5 6.46 4.99 5.14
CA ALA A 5 5.26 4.38 5.65
C ALA A 5 4.32 5.48 6.16
N ILE A 6 3.07 5.45 5.73
CA ILE A 6 2.04 6.41 6.07
C ILE A 6 0.88 5.65 6.69
N GLN A 7 0.53 6.01 7.92
CA GLN A 7 -0.66 5.51 8.59
C GLN A 7 -1.78 6.55 8.43
N THR A 8 -2.91 6.13 7.88
CA THR A 8 -4.06 7.01 7.61
C THR A 8 -5.29 6.45 8.29
N ARG A 9 -6.05 7.31 8.98
CA ARG A 9 -7.38 6.95 9.50
C ARG A 9 -8.39 6.98 8.36
N THR A 10 -8.95 5.84 8.00
CA THR A 10 -9.85 5.70 6.85
C THR A 10 -10.64 4.39 6.88
N GLU A 11 -11.87 4.43 6.36
CA GLU A 11 -12.70 3.24 6.16
C GLU A 11 -12.33 2.48 4.87
N VAL A 12 -11.63 3.11 3.92
CA VAL A 12 -11.20 2.48 2.66
C VAL A 12 -9.77 1.98 2.74
N ASP A 13 -9.50 0.79 2.16
CA ASP A 13 -8.14 0.23 2.14
C ASP A 13 -7.20 1.03 1.24
N VAL A 14 -7.69 1.50 0.09
CA VAL A 14 -6.86 2.18 -0.91
C VAL A 14 -7.35 3.60 -1.08
N ILE A 15 -6.48 4.55 -0.77
CA ILE A 15 -6.70 5.98 -1.04
C ILE A 15 -6.20 6.33 -2.45
N ASP A 16 -6.85 7.31 -3.05
CA ASP A 16 -6.33 7.97 -4.26
C ASP A 16 -5.18 8.90 -3.86
N ASP A 17 -3.98 8.58 -4.32
CA ASP A 17 -2.74 9.32 -4.07
C ASP A 17 -2.20 10.00 -5.34
N GLY A 18 -3.01 10.07 -6.40
CA GLY A 18 -2.63 10.67 -7.68
C GLY A 18 -1.78 9.77 -8.59
N TYR A 19 -1.34 8.60 -8.11
CA TYR A 19 -0.60 7.63 -8.91
C TYR A 19 -1.48 6.48 -9.39
N LYS A 20 -1.15 5.94 -10.56
CA LYS A 20 -1.82 4.76 -11.11
C LYS A 20 -1.14 3.49 -10.62
N TRP A 21 -1.92 2.62 -9.97
CA TRP A 21 -1.46 1.40 -9.33
C TRP A 21 -2.11 0.16 -9.94
N ARG A 22 -1.32 -0.91 -10.10
CA ARG A 22 -1.82 -2.24 -10.43
C ARG A 22 -1.52 -3.20 -9.30
N LYS A 23 -2.55 -3.86 -8.77
CA LYS A 23 -2.40 -4.95 -7.81
C LYS A 23 -1.68 -6.12 -8.49
N TYR A 24 -0.62 -6.62 -7.86
CA TYR A 24 0.14 -7.77 -8.37
C TYR A 24 0.19 -8.93 -7.38
N GLY A 25 -0.24 -8.72 -6.14
CA GLY A 25 -0.25 -9.77 -5.13
C GLY A 25 -1.10 -9.43 -3.92
N GLN A 26 -1.42 -10.47 -3.17
CA GLN A 26 -2.10 -10.41 -1.89
C GLN A 26 -1.52 -11.50 -0.98
N LYS A 27 -1.32 -11.20 0.30
CA LYS A 27 -0.90 -12.19 1.30
C LYS A 27 -1.77 -12.09 2.55
N PRO A 28 -2.18 -13.22 3.16
CA PRO A 28 -2.77 -13.21 4.49
C PRO A 28 -1.81 -12.57 5.50
N VAL A 29 -2.37 -11.89 6.50
CA VAL A 29 -1.60 -11.35 7.63
C VAL A 29 -1.95 -12.18 8.86
N LYS A 30 -0.91 -12.61 9.60
CA LYS A 30 -1.10 -13.40 10.81
C LYS A 30 -1.96 -12.60 11.81
N ASN A 31 -2.98 -13.26 12.36
CA ASN A 31 -3.93 -12.69 13.32
C ASN A 31 -4.78 -11.52 12.79
N SER A 32 -4.84 -11.29 11.47
CA SER A 32 -5.72 -10.29 10.87
C SER A 32 -6.78 -10.94 9.99
N VAL A 33 -7.99 -10.42 10.04
CA VAL A 33 -9.05 -10.75 9.06
C VAL A 33 -8.82 -10.03 7.72
N HIS A 34 -7.95 -9.01 7.70
CA HIS A 34 -7.64 -8.23 6.52
C HIS A 34 -6.35 -8.71 5.86
N PRO A 35 -6.32 -8.89 4.53
CA PRO A 35 -5.10 -9.26 3.83
C PRO A 35 -4.19 -8.05 3.62
N ARG A 36 -2.90 -8.31 3.42
CA ARG A 36 -1.95 -7.32 2.89
C ARG A 36 -1.98 -7.34 1.37
N ASN A 37 -2.24 -6.18 0.78
CA ASN A 37 -2.30 -5.99 -0.67
C ASN A 37 -1.00 -5.38 -1.20
N TYR A 38 -0.57 -5.83 -2.39
CA TYR A 38 0.67 -5.40 -3.02
C TYR A 38 0.39 -4.79 -4.39
N TYR A 39 0.92 -3.59 -4.61
CA TYR A 39 0.71 -2.80 -5.81
C TYR A 39 2.03 -2.34 -6.40
N LYS A 40 2.08 -2.20 -7.73
CA LYS A 40 3.16 -1.57 -8.46
C LYS A 40 2.63 -0.37 -9.25
N CYS A 41 3.43 0.68 -9.39
CA CYS A 41 3.08 1.77 -10.28
C CYS A 41 2.90 1.24 -11.72
N THR A 42 1.93 1.76 -12.46
CA THR A 42 1.68 1.34 -13.85
C THR A 42 2.50 2.12 -14.87
N THR A 43 3.11 3.23 -14.48
CA THR A 43 3.97 4.01 -15.38
C THR A 43 5.17 3.16 -15.80
N ALA A 44 5.50 3.19 -17.09
CA ALA A 44 6.61 2.44 -17.66
C ALA A 44 7.92 2.78 -16.93
N ASN A 45 8.72 1.74 -16.63
CA ASN A 45 10.00 1.85 -15.94
C ASN A 45 9.96 2.48 -14.52
N CYS A 46 8.78 2.71 -13.94
CA CYS A 46 8.68 3.22 -12.58
C CYS A 46 9.00 2.09 -11.57
N PRO A 47 9.99 2.27 -10.68
CA PRO A 47 10.37 1.22 -9.74
C PRO A 47 9.43 1.11 -8.53
N VAL A 48 8.52 2.06 -8.35
CA VAL A 48 7.77 2.22 -7.11
C VAL A 48 6.76 1.09 -6.89
N ARG A 49 6.78 0.57 -5.67
CA ARG A 49 5.83 -0.42 -5.17
C ARG A 49 5.17 0.11 -3.90
N LYS A 50 3.89 -0.22 -3.68
CA LYS A 50 3.24 0.02 -2.40
C LYS A 50 2.61 -1.23 -1.81
N ARG A 51 2.62 -1.31 -0.49
CA ARG A 51 1.90 -2.31 0.30
C ARG A 51 0.84 -1.61 1.12
N VAL A 52 -0.34 -2.19 1.17
CA VAL A 52 -1.49 -1.66 1.90
C VAL A 52 -1.97 -2.73 2.87
N GLU A 53 -2.08 -2.37 4.14
CA GLU A 53 -2.49 -3.26 5.23
C GLU A 53 -3.34 -2.51 6.22
N ARG A 54 -4.53 -3.03 6.52
CA ARG A 54 -5.37 -2.51 7.60
C ARG A 54 -4.80 -2.97 8.94
N CYS A 55 -4.67 -2.03 9.88
CA CYS A 55 -4.14 -2.33 11.20
C CYS A 55 -5.05 -3.32 11.92
N THR A 56 -4.48 -4.38 12.46
CA THR A 56 -5.22 -5.42 13.18
C THR A 56 -5.80 -4.90 14.49
N ASP A 57 -5.01 -4.12 15.23
CA ASP A 57 -5.38 -3.62 16.56
C ASP A 57 -6.39 -2.47 16.49
N ASP A 58 -6.36 -1.71 15.40
CA ASP A 58 -7.30 -0.62 15.13
C ASP A 58 -7.68 -0.60 13.64
N PRO A 59 -8.78 -1.27 13.26
CA PRO A 59 -9.25 -1.32 11.89
C PRO A 59 -9.62 0.05 11.30
N SER A 60 -9.71 1.13 12.09
CA SER A 60 -9.92 2.48 11.54
C SER A 60 -8.67 3.06 10.86
N HIS A 61 -7.52 2.40 11.00
CA HIS A 61 -6.26 2.81 10.39
C HIS A 61 -5.78 1.85 9.31
N VAL A 62 -5.20 2.42 8.25
CA VAL A 62 -4.53 1.70 7.17
C VAL A 62 -3.09 2.16 7.07
N LEU A 63 -2.17 1.19 7.08
CA LEU A 63 -0.76 1.40 6.83
C LEU A 63 -0.46 1.21 5.35
N THR A 64 -0.04 2.28 4.69
CA THR A 64 0.48 2.24 3.32
C THR A 64 1.99 2.44 3.33
N THR A 65 2.74 1.45 2.84
CA THR A 65 4.19 1.52 2.72
C THR A 65 4.61 1.62 1.28
N TYR A 66 5.32 2.67 0.91
CA TYR A 66 5.90 2.91 -0.41
C TYR A 66 7.40 2.55 -0.40
N ASP A 67 7.87 1.95 -1.49
CA ASP A 67 9.26 1.57 -1.72
C ASP A 67 9.71 2.08 -3.08
N GLY A 68 10.80 2.87 -3.09
CA GLY A 68 11.31 3.58 -4.26
C GLY A 68 10.81 5.02 -4.38
N THR A 69 11.21 5.68 -5.47
CA THR A 69 10.81 7.06 -5.80
C THR A 69 10.25 7.09 -7.22
N HIS A 70 9.17 7.85 -7.44
CA HIS A 70 8.61 8.05 -8.78
C HIS A 70 9.58 8.89 -9.62
N THR A 71 9.71 8.57 -10.90
CA THR A 71 10.65 9.21 -11.83
C THR A 71 9.93 9.84 -13.02
N HIS A 72 8.67 10.26 -12.81
CA HIS A 72 7.76 10.77 -13.81
C HIS A 72 6.74 11.73 -13.18
#